data_AF-A0A369ZI65-F1
#
_entry.id   AF-A0A369ZI65-F1
#
_cell.length_a   1.000
_cell.length_b   1.000
_cell.length_c   1.000
_cell.angle_alpha   90.00
_cell.angle_beta   90.00
_cell.angle_gamma   90.00
#
_symmetry.space_group_name_H-M   'P 1'
#
loop_
_entity.id
_entity.type
_entity.pdbx_description
1 polymer ?
#
loop_
_entity_poly.entity_id
_entity_poly.type
_entity_poly.pdbx_seq_one_letter_code
_entity_poly.pdbx_strand_id
1 'polypeptide(L)'
;MGLFDFVGDIGRKLFNKEEDASKAVTEHLAEDNPGIENVQVTVENGVATVSGAATTAAAIEKAVLMAGNVAGITSVNIDNVQLASGEKIGADDEFYVIQKGDSLWKIAEKAYGNGAKYTAIFEANREVIKDADKIFPGQKIRIPKGL
;
A
#
# COMPACT_ATOMS: atom_id res chain seq x y z
N MET A 1 -5.19 -3.56 15.14
CA MET A 1 -4.89 -2.13 15.26
C MET A 1 -3.52 -1.90 14.65
N GLY A 2 -3.49 -1.27 13.49
CA GLY A 2 -2.33 -1.29 12.58
C GLY A 2 -1.98 0.11 12.14
N LEU A 3 -0.82 0.61 12.61
CA LEU A 3 -0.15 1.76 12.05
C LEU A 3 0.95 1.26 11.13
N PHE A 4 0.96 1.75 9.89
CA PHE A 4 1.97 1.42 8.91
C PHE A 4 2.80 2.66 8.61
N ASP A 5 4.12 2.55 8.74
CA ASP A 5 5.05 3.64 8.45
C ASP A 5 5.43 3.68 6.96
N PHE A 6 5.54 4.88 6.41
CA PHE A 6 5.84 5.17 5.01
C PHE A 6 6.80 6.36 4.87
N VAL A 7 7.47 6.44 3.73
CA VAL A 7 8.38 7.54 3.42
C VAL A 7 7.58 8.70 2.84
N GLY A 8 7.28 9.70 3.68
CA GLY A 8 6.38 10.80 3.31
C GLY A 8 6.80 11.66 2.13
N ASP A 9 8.08 11.68 1.75
CA ASP A 9 8.53 12.46 0.59
C ASP A 9 8.42 11.68 -0.74
N ILE A 10 8.06 10.40 -0.69
CA ILE A 10 8.17 9.50 -1.84
C ILE A 10 6.84 8.83 -2.14
N GLY A 11 6.29 9.13 -3.32
CA GLY A 11 5.03 8.56 -3.75
C GLY A 11 4.39 9.30 -4.91
N ARG A 12 3.18 8.88 -5.27
CA ARG A 12 2.37 9.56 -6.27
C ARG A 12 1.92 10.91 -5.69
N LYS A 13 2.22 12.00 -6.39
CA LYS A 13 1.75 13.33 -5.99
C LYS A 13 0.27 13.47 -6.36
N LEU A 14 -0.62 13.36 -5.38
CA LEU A 14 -2.08 13.47 -5.57
C LEU A 14 -2.64 14.85 -5.20
N PHE A 15 -1.99 15.55 -4.26
CA PHE A 15 -2.45 16.85 -3.78
C PHE A 15 -1.27 17.83 -3.65
N ASN A 16 -1.58 19.13 -3.63
CA ASN A 16 -0.60 20.19 -3.35
C ASN A 16 -0.80 20.85 -1.98
N LYS A 17 -1.99 20.69 -1.38
CA LYS A 17 -2.34 21.20 -0.05
C LYS A 17 -2.93 20.08 0.80
N GLU A 18 -2.66 20.10 2.10
CA GLU A 18 -3.15 19.07 3.04
C GLU A 18 -4.68 19.03 3.13
N GLU A 19 -5.35 20.18 3.00
CA GLU A 19 -6.81 20.31 2.98
C GLU A 19 -7.47 19.48 1.85
N ASP A 20 -6.77 19.29 0.72
CA ASP A 20 -7.22 18.45 -0.39
C ASP A 20 -6.76 16.99 -0.27
N ALA A 21 -5.84 16.68 0.65
CA ALA A 21 -5.20 15.37 0.76
C ALA A 21 -6.21 14.26 1.06
N SER A 22 -7.06 14.47 2.06
CA SER A 22 -8.13 13.53 2.43
C SER A 22 -8.99 13.14 1.24
N LYS A 23 -9.41 14.14 0.45
CA LYS A 23 -10.27 13.93 -0.72
C LYS A 23 -9.51 13.24 -1.85
N ALA A 24 -8.29 13.70 -2.17
CA ALA A 24 -7.48 13.15 -3.25
C ALA A 24 -7.09 11.68 -2.99
N VAL A 25 -6.73 11.35 -1.75
CA VAL A 25 -6.41 9.96 -1.35
C VAL A 25 -7.68 9.10 -1.38
N THR A 26 -8.80 9.60 -0.87
CA THR A 26 -10.08 8.87 -0.93
C THR A 26 -10.50 8.58 -2.38
N GLU A 27 -10.38 9.55 -3.27
CA GLU A 27 -10.70 9.40 -4.70
C GLU A 27 -9.76 8.38 -5.37
N HIS A 28 -8.46 8.44 -5.06
CA HIS A 28 -7.49 7.48 -5.57
C HIS A 28 -7.77 6.04 -5.13
N LEU A 29 -8.15 5.84 -3.87
CA LEU A 29 -8.58 4.53 -3.37
C LEU A 29 -9.88 4.09 -4.04
N ALA A 30 -10.83 5.00 -4.26
CA ALA A 30 -12.10 4.66 -4.92
C ALA A 30 -11.92 4.26 -6.39
N GLU A 31 -10.96 4.84 -7.11
CA GLU A 31 -10.68 4.50 -8.52
C GLU A 31 -10.20 3.05 -8.71
N ASP A 32 -9.31 2.56 -7.84
CA ASP A 32 -8.74 1.21 -7.95
C ASP A 32 -9.63 0.16 -7.22
N ASN A 33 -10.63 0.63 -6.47
CA ASN A 33 -11.61 -0.15 -5.70
C ASN A 33 -10.96 -1.33 -4.95
N PRO A 34 -10.19 -1.08 -3.87
CA PRO A 34 -9.40 -2.09 -3.18
C PRO A 34 -10.25 -3.23 -2.57
N GLY A 35 -11.58 -3.10 -2.53
CA GLY A 35 -12.49 -4.04 -1.89
C GLY A 35 -12.94 -3.59 -0.49
N ILE A 36 -12.87 -2.28 -0.23
CA ILE A 36 -13.37 -1.64 0.99
C ILE A 36 -14.64 -0.87 0.66
N GLU A 37 -15.75 -1.27 1.29
CA GLU A 37 -17.01 -0.56 1.21
C GLU A 37 -17.00 0.66 2.14
N ASN A 38 -17.60 1.77 1.68
CA ASN A 38 -17.64 3.04 2.41
C ASN A 38 -16.24 3.53 2.85
N VAL A 39 -15.25 3.38 1.97
CA VAL A 39 -13.89 3.84 2.25
C VAL A 39 -13.86 5.36 2.46
N GLN A 40 -13.29 5.78 3.57
CA GLN A 40 -13.10 7.18 3.88
C GLN A 40 -11.69 7.39 4.41
N VAL A 41 -10.98 8.40 3.89
CA VAL A 41 -9.62 8.70 4.30
C VAL A 41 -9.54 10.11 4.85
N THR A 42 -8.99 10.22 6.06
CA THR A 42 -8.70 11.50 6.72
C THR A 42 -7.19 11.65 6.85
N VAL A 43 -6.63 12.69 6.25
CA VAL A 43 -5.20 12.99 6.34
C VAL A 43 -4.98 14.16 7.29
N GLU A 44 -4.22 13.93 8.36
CA GLU A 44 -3.81 14.97 9.32
C GLU A 44 -2.33 14.84 9.63
N ASN A 45 -1.56 15.92 9.44
CA ASN A 45 -0.11 15.98 9.73
C ASN A 45 0.68 14.82 9.06
N GLY A 46 0.32 14.46 7.82
CA GLY A 46 0.92 13.34 7.08
C GLY A 46 0.45 11.94 7.50
N VAL A 47 -0.48 11.83 8.44
CA VAL A 47 -1.08 10.56 8.85
C VAL A 47 -2.41 10.35 8.12
N ALA A 48 -2.48 9.35 7.24
CA ALA A 48 -3.71 8.94 6.57
C ALA A 48 -4.46 7.91 7.42
N THR A 49 -5.57 8.32 8.03
CA THR A 49 -6.49 7.42 8.73
C THR A 49 -7.53 6.91 7.75
N VAL A 50 -7.51 5.60 7.50
CA VAL A 50 -8.45 4.89 6.63
C VAL A 50 -9.54 4.26 7.49
N SER A 51 -10.79 4.46 7.10
CA SER A 51 -11.96 3.83 7.70
C SER A 51 -12.85 3.20 6.63
N GLY A 52 -13.61 2.17 7.01
CA GLY A 52 -14.53 1.48 6.10
C GLY A 52 -14.73 0.01 6.47
N ALA A 53 -15.53 -0.69 5.65
CA ALA A 53 -15.77 -2.12 5.78
C ALA A 53 -15.02 -2.88 4.69
N ALA A 54 -13.90 -3.50 5.05
CA ALA A 54 -13.10 -4.30 4.12
C ALA A 54 -13.68 -5.71 3.98
N THR A 55 -13.88 -6.14 2.75
CA THR A 55 -14.40 -7.48 2.45
C THR A 55 -13.37 -8.58 2.69
N THR A 56 -12.08 -8.28 2.50
CA THR A 56 -10.96 -9.23 2.62
C THR A 56 -9.74 -8.57 3.26
N ALA A 57 -8.82 -9.39 3.81
CA ALA A 57 -7.56 -8.89 4.35
C ALA A 57 -6.73 -8.19 3.27
N ALA A 58 -6.69 -8.80 2.07
CA ALA A 58 -6.04 -8.23 0.91
C ALA A 58 -6.54 -6.81 0.61
N ALA A 59 -7.84 -6.55 0.74
CA ALA A 59 -8.39 -5.21 0.51
C ALA A 59 -7.82 -4.14 1.46
N ILE A 60 -7.60 -4.49 2.72
CA ILE A 60 -6.99 -3.60 3.71
C ILE A 60 -5.55 -3.30 3.33
N GLU A 61 -4.78 -4.35 3.04
CA GLU A 61 -3.37 -4.23 2.67
C GLU A 61 -3.18 -3.38 1.41
N LYS A 62 -4.08 -3.56 0.44
CA LYS A 62 -4.12 -2.74 -0.75
C LYS A 62 -4.36 -1.26 -0.44
N ALA A 63 -5.40 -0.96 0.31
CA ALA A 63 -5.71 0.42 0.71
C ALA A 63 -4.55 1.06 1.50
N VAL A 64 -3.87 0.29 2.34
CA VAL A 64 -2.67 0.75 3.07
C VAL A 64 -1.56 1.14 2.10
N LEU A 65 -1.24 0.29 1.12
CA LEU A 65 -0.22 0.58 0.12
C LEU A 65 -0.58 1.76 -0.77
N MET A 66 -1.84 1.84 -1.21
CA MET A 66 -2.34 2.94 -2.04
C MET A 66 -2.30 4.27 -1.29
N ALA A 67 -2.74 4.30 -0.03
CA ALA A 67 -2.77 5.53 0.78
C ALA A 67 -1.37 5.97 1.19
N GLY A 68 -0.49 5.02 1.53
CA GLY A 68 0.85 5.33 2.04
C GLY A 68 1.88 5.64 0.96
N ASN A 69 1.74 5.12 -0.27
CA ASN A 69 2.60 5.50 -1.40
C ASN A 69 2.17 6.83 -2.06
N VAL A 70 1.56 7.73 -1.30
CA VAL A 70 1.19 9.08 -1.75
C VAL A 70 2.18 10.06 -1.16
N ALA A 71 2.70 10.96 -2.01
CA ALA A 71 3.61 12.00 -1.55
C ALA A 71 2.89 12.90 -0.53
N GLY A 72 3.48 13.02 0.66
CA GLY A 72 2.94 13.71 1.83
C GLY A 72 2.46 12.78 2.94
N ILE A 73 2.36 11.47 2.71
CA ILE A 73 1.87 10.51 3.72
C ILE A 73 3.02 9.76 4.38
N THR A 74 3.23 9.99 5.67
CA THR A 74 4.26 9.34 6.49
C THR A 74 3.74 8.10 7.20
N SER A 75 2.44 8.03 7.47
CA SER A 75 1.87 6.87 8.16
C SER A 75 0.44 6.64 7.74
N VAL A 76 0.04 5.36 7.70
CA VAL A 76 -1.35 4.96 7.45
C VAL A 76 -1.90 4.25 8.67
N ASN A 77 -3.02 4.74 9.18
CA ASN A 77 -3.74 4.15 10.30
C ASN A 77 -5.00 3.44 9.79
N ILE A 78 -5.19 2.16 10.15
CA ILE A 78 -6.36 1.35 9.78
C ILE A 78 -7.19 0.91 10.99
N ASP A 79 -7.07 1.57 12.13
CA ASP A 79 -7.77 1.20 13.36
C ASP A 79 -9.29 1.26 13.24
N ASN A 80 -9.79 2.05 12.28
CA ASN A 80 -11.21 2.21 11.97
C ASN A 80 -11.70 1.36 10.79
N VAL A 81 -10.89 0.41 10.31
CA VAL A 81 -11.29 -0.52 9.25
C VAL A 81 -11.86 -1.80 9.87
N GLN A 82 -13.11 -2.12 9.54
CA GLN A 82 -13.76 -3.35 9.96
C GLN A 82 -13.58 -4.42 8.89
N LEU A 83 -12.99 -5.55 9.24
CA LEU A 83 -12.89 -6.70 8.37
C LEU A 83 -14.21 -7.49 8.44
N ALA A 84 -14.92 -7.62 7.31
CA ALA A 84 -16.24 -8.26 7.24
C ALA A 84 -16.17 -9.79 7.37
N SER A 85 -15.08 -10.40 6.88
CA SER A 85 -14.80 -11.83 7.05
C SER A 85 -13.92 -12.04 8.26
N GLY A 86 -14.21 -13.03 9.11
CA GLY A 86 -13.33 -13.50 10.20
C GLY A 86 -12.01 -14.13 9.72
N GLU A 87 -11.55 -13.77 8.52
CA GLU A 87 -10.20 -14.04 8.03
C GLU A 87 -9.20 -13.32 8.93
N LYS A 88 -8.04 -13.94 9.17
CA LYS A 88 -6.94 -13.20 9.77
C LYS A 88 -6.40 -12.24 8.70
N ILE A 89 -6.12 -10.99 9.09
CA ILE A 89 -5.21 -10.14 8.32
C ILE A 89 -3.87 -10.90 8.31
N GLY A 90 -3.62 -11.64 7.23
CA GLY A 90 -2.69 -12.77 7.29
C GLY A 90 -2.81 -13.72 6.11
N ALA A 91 -3.03 -13.20 4.90
CA ALA A 91 -2.16 -13.70 3.87
C ALA A 91 -0.74 -13.32 4.32
N ASP A 92 0.20 -14.26 4.29
CA ASP A 92 1.54 -14.16 4.90
C ASP A 92 2.40 -13.13 4.11
N ASP A 93 1.85 -11.98 3.75
CA ASP A 93 2.46 -10.94 2.95
C ASP A 93 3.36 -10.09 3.85
N GLU A 94 4.59 -9.89 3.40
CA GLU A 94 5.56 -9.02 4.07
C GLU A 94 5.61 -7.66 3.37
N PHE A 95 5.48 -6.60 4.14
CA PHE A 95 5.67 -5.27 3.60
C PHE A 95 7.16 -4.92 3.54
N TYR A 96 7.64 -4.56 2.36
CA TYR A 96 9.02 -4.16 2.12
C TYR A 96 9.07 -2.74 1.57
N VAL A 97 9.99 -1.94 2.11
CA VAL A 97 10.28 -0.60 1.60
C VAL A 97 11.48 -0.70 0.67
N ILE A 98 11.29 -0.35 -0.59
CA ILE A 98 12.31 -0.44 -1.63
C ILE A 98 13.49 0.46 -1.26
N GLN A 99 14.71 -0.07 -1.31
CA GLN A 99 15.91 0.71 -1.01
C GLN A 99 16.59 1.19 -2.29
N LYS A 100 17.44 2.20 -2.17
CA LYS A 100 18.21 2.72 -3.30
C LYS A 100 19.11 1.62 -3.89
N GLY A 101 18.87 1.27 -5.16
CA GLY A 101 19.62 0.23 -5.89
C GLY A 101 18.98 -1.16 -5.85
N ASP A 102 17.82 -1.32 -5.20
CA ASP A 102 16.99 -2.51 -5.33
C ASP A 102 16.31 -2.56 -6.70
N SER A 103 16.05 -3.79 -7.16
CA SER A 103 15.22 -4.11 -8.31
C SER A 103 14.21 -5.17 -7.89
N LEU A 104 13.05 -5.27 -8.55
CA LEU A 104 12.07 -6.32 -8.23
C LEU A 104 12.70 -7.72 -8.28
N TRP A 105 13.63 -7.95 -9.21
CA TRP A 105 14.42 -9.18 -9.26
C TRP A 105 15.24 -9.42 -7.99
N LYS A 106 16.01 -8.43 -7.53
CA LYS A 106 16.82 -8.56 -6.30
C LYS A 106 15.96 -8.74 -5.06
N ILE A 107 14.81 -8.06 -5.01
CA ILE A 107 13.86 -8.20 -3.91
C ILE A 107 13.28 -9.62 -3.91
N ALA A 108 12.85 -10.13 -5.06
CA ALA A 108 12.36 -11.50 -5.20
C ALA A 108 13.44 -12.55 -4.88
N GLU A 109 14.69 -12.30 -5.27
CA GLU A 109 15.83 -13.16 -4.93
C GLU A 109 16.11 -13.17 -3.42
N LYS A 110 16.05 -12.01 -2.76
CA LYS A 110 16.19 -11.92 -1.29
C LYS A 110 15.02 -12.57 -0.54
N ALA A 111 13.80 -12.36 -1.01
CA ALA A 111 12.59 -12.82 -0.34
C ALA A 111 12.32 -14.32 -0.57
N TYR A 112 12.53 -14.80 -1.78
CA TYR A 112 12.16 -16.18 -2.19
C TYR A 112 13.35 -17.06 -2.57
N GLY A 113 14.57 -16.51 -2.62
CA GLY A 113 15.72 -17.20 -3.21
C GLY A 113 15.65 -17.32 -4.74
N ASN A 114 14.63 -16.74 -5.38
CA ASN A 114 14.42 -16.84 -6.83
C ASN A 114 13.97 -15.50 -7.41
N GLY A 115 14.89 -14.83 -8.11
CA GLY A 115 14.60 -13.56 -8.77
C GLY A 115 13.48 -13.63 -9.81
N ALA A 116 13.21 -14.79 -10.42
CA ALA A 116 12.13 -14.97 -11.39
C ALA A 116 10.73 -14.78 -10.78
N LYS A 117 10.59 -14.84 -9.45
CA LYS A 117 9.32 -14.55 -8.73
C LYS A 117 8.98 -13.07 -8.67
N TYR A 118 9.80 -12.19 -9.26
CA TYR A 118 9.50 -10.76 -9.36
C TYR A 118 8.18 -10.46 -10.07
N THR A 119 7.74 -11.31 -11.01
CA THR A 119 6.44 -11.19 -11.68
C THR A 119 5.29 -11.32 -10.71
N ALA A 120 5.37 -12.25 -9.77
CA ALA A 120 4.32 -12.43 -8.76
C ALA A 120 4.27 -11.25 -7.77
N ILE A 121 5.43 -10.68 -7.40
CA ILE A 121 5.47 -9.40 -6.65
C ILE A 121 4.80 -8.30 -7.47
N PHE A 122 5.15 -8.16 -8.75
CA PHE A 122 4.57 -7.15 -9.62
C PHE A 122 3.05 -7.31 -9.74
N GLU A 123 2.55 -8.52 -9.96
CA GLU A 123 1.12 -8.83 -10.03
C GLU A 123 0.39 -8.53 -8.73
N ALA A 124 0.99 -8.86 -7.59
CA ALA A 124 0.45 -8.50 -6.29
C ALA A 124 0.41 -6.97 -6.09
N ASN A 125 1.31 -6.19 -6.69
CA ASN A 125 1.40 -4.75 -6.43
C ASN A 125 0.94 -3.86 -7.60
N ARG A 126 0.13 -4.37 -8.52
CA ARG A 126 -0.34 -3.66 -9.74
C ARG A 126 -0.99 -2.29 -9.49
N GLU A 127 -1.56 -2.11 -8.31
CA GLU A 127 -2.07 -0.85 -7.80
C GLU A 127 -1.00 0.24 -7.69
N VAL A 128 0.15 -0.08 -7.10
CA VAL A 128 1.24 0.88 -6.79
C VAL A 128 2.41 0.79 -7.77
N ILE A 129 2.65 -0.37 -8.38
CA ILE A 129 3.68 -0.57 -9.41
C ILE A 129 2.99 -0.67 -10.77
N LYS A 130 3.10 0.39 -11.57
CA LYS A 130 2.58 0.39 -12.95
C LYS A 130 3.51 -0.31 -13.93
N ASP A 131 4.82 -0.21 -13.71
CA ASP A 131 5.85 -0.88 -14.50
C ASP A 131 6.87 -1.53 -13.57
N ALA A 132 7.23 -2.79 -13.83
CA ALA A 132 8.16 -3.56 -13.02
C ALA A 132 9.55 -2.89 -12.87
N ASP A 133 9.98 -2.14 -13.89
CA ASP A 133 11.25 -1.40 -13.90
C ASP A 133 11.14 0.02 -13.34
N LYS A 134 9.93 0.56 -13.11
CA LYS A 134 9.73 1.91 -12.55
C LYS A 134 9.32 1.84 -11.10
N ILE A 135 10.22 1.30 -10.29
CA ILE A 135 10.14 1.35 -8.84
C ILE A 135 11.05 2.44 -8.29
N PHE A 136 10.67 3.03 -7.16
CA PHE A 136 11.42 4.11 -6.54
C PHE A 136 11.86 3.73 -5.11
N PRO A 137 13.06 4.15 -4.67
CA PRO A 137 13.47 3.95 -3.28
C PRO A 137 12.51 4.68 -2.35
N GLY A 138 12.06 4.04 -1.26
CA GLY A 138 11.05 4.56 -0.32
C GLY A 138 9.62 4.12 -0.64
N GLN A 139 9.36 3.61 -1.85
CA GLN A 139 8.08 3.01 -2.19
C GLN A 139 7.91 1.71 -1.39
N LYS A 140 6.76 1.56 -0.74
CA LYS A 140 6.42 0.35 0.02
C LYS A 140 5.63 -0.60 -0.87
N ILE A 141 5.96 -1.89 -0.83
CA ILE A 141 5.32 -2.95 -1.61
C ILE A 141 5.02 -4.14 -0.72
N ARG A 142 4.03 -4.95 -1.08
CA ARG A 142 3.77 -6.24 -0.47
C ARG A 142 4.56 -7.36 -1.15
N ILE A 143 5.07 -8.29 -0.36
CA ILE A 143 5.81 -9.46 -0.79
C ILE A 143 5.04 -10.70 -0.32
N PRO A 144 4.27 -11.37 -1.19
CA PRO A 144 3.49 -12.55 -0.81
C PRO A 144 4.39 -13.74 -0.44
N LYS A 145 4.46 -14.17 0.83
CA LYS A 145 5.38 -15.26 1.24
C LYS A 145 4.94 -16.68 0.85
N GLY A 146 3.70 -16.86 0.38
CA GLY A 146 3.14 -18.18 0.03
C GLY A 146 3.41 -18.70 -1.40
N LEU A 147 4.39 -18.12 -2.11
CA LEU A 147 4.71 -18.47 -3.51
C LEU A 147 5.68 -19.63 -3.66
#